data_AF-A0A938YQG8-F1
#
_entry.id   AF-A0A938YQG8-F1
#
_cell.length_a   1.000
_cell.length_b   1.000
_cell.length_c   1.000
_cell.angle_alpha   90.00
_cell.angle_beta   90.00
_cell.angle_gamma   90.00
#
_symmetry.space_group_name_H-M   'P 1'
#
loop_
_entity.id
_entity.type
_entity.pdbx_description
1 polymer ?
#
loop_
_entity_poly.entity_id
_entity_poly.type
_entity_poly.pdbx_seq_one_letter_code
_entity_poly.pdbx_strand_id
1 'polypeptide(L)'
;MGNEAPGTIVGRRRSLPPRSQRWMALGAVAVLVLLVWDLWRGRGGFAGMWLIYFAGLWIYAQRSPTVVDAAGIRRPWRLRRSVTWAEVDAVAAPQLGVEQVRLVLTTGRTLTLDDIPAEHAAEVAALGGKELRRPVPLSLPRPAPREPTDAQRAADLDRRARALADQRAELDAQAQLRPRGIPRRPPPS
;
A
#
# COMPACT_ATOMS: atom_id res chain seq x y z
N MET A 1 -11.17 36.29 13.92
CA MET A 1 -12.27 35.41 13.44
C MET A 1 -12.07 34.07 14.13
N GLY A 2 -12.96 33.72 15.06
CA GLY A 2 -12.80 32.54 15.92
C GLY A 2 -13.04 31.27 15.13
N ASN A 3 -11.99 30.46 14.96
CA ASN A 3 -12.13 29.07 14.58
C ASN A 3 -12.69 28.33 15.79
N GLU A 4 -14.02 28.24 15.91
CA GLU A 4 -14.65 27.24 16.75
C GLU A 4 -14.19 25.88 16.22
N ALA A 5 -13.20 25.28 16.87
CA ALA A 5 -12.78 23.92 16.57
C ALA A 5 -14.04 23.05 16.72
N PRO A 6 -14.46 22.31 15.67
CA PRO A 6 -15.64 21.47 15.76
C PRO A 6 -15.42 20.48 16.90
N GLY A 7 -16.18 20.63 17.99
CA GLY A 7 -15.95 19.90 19.25
C GLY A 7 -16.10 18.39 19.15
N THR A 8 -16.51 17.86 18.00
CA THR A 8 -16.64 16.43 17.74
C THR A 8 -16.51 16.16 16.23
N ILE A 9 -15.64 15.22 15.87
CA ILE A 9 -15.58 14.63 14.53
C ILE A 9 -16.27 13.26 14.60
N VAL A 10 -17.37 13.14 13.87
CA VAL A 10 -18.05 11.85 13.68
C VAL A 10 -17.58 11.29 12.35
N GLY A 11 -17.01 10.08 12.38
CA GLY A 11 -16.63 9.37 11.17
C GLY A 11 -17.80 9.30 10.21
N ARG A 12 -17.59 9.76 8.98
CA ARG A 12 -18.63 9.68 7.94
C ARG A 12 -18.83 8.20 7.63
N ARG A 13 -19.97 7.65 8.06
CA ARG A 13 -20.55 6.54 7.31
C ARG A 13 -20.69 7.05 5.88
N ARG A 14 -20.17 6.34 4.88
CA ARG A 14 -20.63 6.53 3.50
C ARG A 14 -22.13 6.21 3.54
N SER A 15 -22.97 7.23 3.74
CA SER A 15 -24.41 7.09 3.57
C SER A 15 -24.58 6.63 2.13
N LEU A 16 -25.00 5.39 1.96
CA LEU A 16 -25.24 4.83 0.63
C LEU A 16 -26.16 5.80 -0.10
N PRO A 17 -25.85 6.19 -1.34
CA PRO A 17 -26.74 7.07 -2.08
C PRO A 17 -28.14 6.43 -2.11
N PRO A 18 -29.23 7.23 -2.11
CA PRO A 18 -30.59 6.72 -1.97
C PRO A 18 -30.95 5.67 -3.04
N ARG A 19 -30.30 5.72 -4.22
CA ARG A 19 -30.38 4.68 -5.25
C ARG A 19 -29.82 3.33 -4.78
N SER A 20 -28.65 3.31 -4.16
CA SER A 20 -28.03 2.08 -3.63
C SER A 20 -28.85 1.48 -2.50
N GLN A 21 -29.51 2.32 -1.69
CA GLN A 21 -30.40 1.85 -0.63
C GLN A 21 -31.62 1.12 -1.22
N ARG A 22 -32.21 1.63 -2.31
CA ARG A 22 -33.28 0.95 -3.07
C ARG A 22 -32.82 -0.36 -3.68
N TRP A 23 -31.63 -0.38 -4.30
CA TRP A 23 -31.05 -1.60 -4.86
C TRP A 23 -30.77 -2.67 -3.79
N MET A 24 -30.29 -2.27 -2.61
CA MET A 24 -30.14 -3.19 -1.48
C MET A 24 -31.48 -3.73 -0.99
N ALA A 25 -32.51 -2.89 -0.90
CA ALA A 25 -33.85 -3.34 -0.51
C ALA A 25 -34.41 -4.36 -1.52
N LEU A 26 -34.30 -4.09 -2.82
CA LEU A 26 -34.71 -5.02 -3.87
C LEU A 26 -33.91 -6.32 -3.83
N GLY A 27 -32.58 -6.23 -3.66
CA GLY A 27 -31.72 -7.41 -3.51
C GLY A 27 -32.08 -8.24 -2.28
N ALA A 28 -32.38 -7.60 -1.15
CA ALA A 28 -32.81 -8.28 0.07
C ALA A 28 -34.14 -9.02 -0.14
N VAL A 29 -35.13 -8.41 -0.82
CA VAL A 29 -36.39 -9.07 -1.16
C VAL A 29 -36.15 -10.28 -2.07
N ALA A 30 -35.33 -10.14 -3.11
CA ALA A 30 -35.00 -11.24 -4.01
C ALA A 30 -34.33 -12.41 -3.28
N VAL A 31 -33.39 -12.11 -2.37
CA VAL A 31 -32.74 -13.11 -1.51
C VAL A 31 -33.75 -13.81 -0.60
N LEU A 32 -34.70 -13.06 -0.03
CA LEU A 32 -35.71 -13.62 0.87
C LEU A 32 -36.66 -14.57 0.12
N VAL A 33 -37.03 -14.22 -1.11
CA VAL A 33 -37.80 -15.11 -2.01
C VAL A 33 -37.00 -16.39 -2.34
N LEU A 34 -35.71 -16.26 -2.66
CA LEU A 34 -34.84 -17.41 -2.93
C LEU A 34 -34.67 -18.31 -1.70
N LEU A 35 -34.53 -17.73 -0.51
CA LEU A 35 -34.45 -18.46 0.75
C LEU A 35 -35.70 -19.29 1.02
N VAL A 36 -36.89 -18.69 0.86
CA VAL A 36 -38.17 -19.38 1.04
C VAL A 36 -38.33 -20.50 0.01
N TRP A 37 -37.93 -20.25 -1.24
CA TRP A 37 -37.96 -21.25 -2.31
C TRP A 37 -37.03 -22.43 -2.06
N ASP A 38 -35.79 -22.18 -1.61
CA ASP A 38 -34.82 -23.23 -1.27
C ASP A 38 -35.26 -24.04 -0.04
N LEU A 39 -35.90 -23.38 0.95
CA LEU A 39 -36.50 -24.08 2.08
C LEU A 39 -37.62 -25.02 1.62
N TRP A 40 -38.49 -24.55 0.72
CA TRP A 40 -39.60 -25.33 0.18
C TRP A 40 -39.12 -26.55 -0.64
N ARG A 41 -37.97 -26.43 -1.31
CA ARG A 41 -37.31 -27.55 -2.01
C ARG A 41 -36.49 -28.48 -1.11
N GLY A 42 -36.49 -28.29 0.21
CA GLY A 42 -35.76 -29.11 1.17
C GLY A 42 -34.24 -28.86 1.20
N ARG A 43 -33.75 -27.76 0.60
CA ARG A 43 -32.33 -27.39 0.56
C ARG A 43 -31.95 -26.48 1.74
N GLY A 44 -32.38 -26.84 2.95
CA GLY A 44 -32.23 -26.01 4.15
C GLY A 44 -30.79 -25.61 4.48
N GLY A 45 -29.79 -26.43 4.13
CA GLY A 45 -28.37 -26.11 4.32
C GLY A 45 -27.89 -24.91 3.51
N PHE A 46 -28.33 -24.78 2.25
CA PHE A 46 -27.99 -23.62 1.40
C PHE A 46 -28.69 -22.35 1.90
N ALA A 47 -29.94 -22.49 2.33
CA ALA A 47 -30.68 -21.37 2.90
C ALA A 47 -30.04 -20.85 4.20
N GLY A 48 -29.59 -21.75 5.08
CA GLY A 48 -28.85 -21.38 6.29
C GLY A 48 -27.56 -20.61 6.01
N MET A 49 -26.77 -21.05 5.01
CA MET A 49 -25.54 -20.36 4.60
C MET A 49 -25.83 -18.93 4.14
N TRP A 50 -26.83 -18.74 3.27
CA TRP A 50 -27.22 -17.41 2.79
C TRP A 50 -27.73 -16.52 3.91
N LEU A 51 -28.55 -17.06 4.82
CA LEU A 51 -29.04 -16.33 5.99
C LEU A 51 -27.87 -15.81 6.84
N ILE A 52 -26.87 -16.66 7.13
CA ILE A 52 -25.67 -16.28 7.88
C ILE A 52 -24.89 -15.20 7.14
N TYR A 53 -24.68 -15.35 5.83
CA TYR A 53 -23.95 -14.38 5.01
C TYR A 53 -24.62 -12.99 5.04
N PHE A 54 -25.93 -12.93 4.80
CA PHE A 54 -26.67 -11.68 4.78
C PHE A 54 -26.86 -11.07 6.17
N ALA A 55 -27.07 -11.89 7.20
CA ALA A 55 -27.10 -11.41 8.58
C ALA A 55 -25.74 -10.78 8.96
N GLY A 56 -24.63 -11.44 8.59
CA GLY A 56 -23.28 -10.90 8.78
C GLY A 56 -23.06 -9.59 8.04
N LEU A 57 -23.50 -9.48 6.79
CA LEU A 57 -23.42 -8.26 6.00
C LEU A 57 -24.28 -7.13 6.58
N TRP A 58 -25.48 -7.45 7.09
CA TRP A 58 -26.38 -6.50 7.72
C TRP A 58 -25.79 -5.94 9.03
N ILE A 59 -25.28 -6.83 9.90
CA ILE A 59 -24.58 -6.43 11.13
C ILE A 59 -23.36 -5.56 10.81
N TYR A 60 -22.60 -5.94 9.77
CA TYR A 60 -21.49 -5.13 9.27
C TYR A 60 -21.95 -3.74 8.82
N ALA A 61 -23.08 -3.64 8.12
CA ALA A 61 -23.64 -2.38 7.65
C ALA A 61 -24.19 -1.50 8.79
N GLN A 62 -24.65 -2.08 9.90
CA GLN A 62 -25.20 -1.34 11.03
C GLN A 62 -24.15 -0.79 12.02
N ARG A 63 -22.85 -0.95 11.77
CA ARG A 63 -21.75 -0.50 12.66
C ARG A 63 -21.81 0.98 13.04
N SER A 64 -22.05 1.30 14.31
CA SER A 64 -22.05 2.67 14.82
C SER A 64 -20.76 3.41 14.46
N PRO A 65 -20.83 4.69 14.02
CA PRO A 65 -19.67 5.42 13.54
C PRO A 65 -18.63 5.60 14.64
N THR A 66 -17.36 5.71 14.23
CA THR A 66 -16.30 6.15 15.12
C THR A 66 -16.52 7.61 15.51
N VAL A 67 -16.50 7.92 16.81
CA VAL A 67 -16.64 9.29 17.32
C VAL A 67 -15.32 9.74 17.92
N VAL A 68 -14.83 10.89 17.49
CA VAL A 68 -13.63 11.54 18.01
C VAL A 68 -14.06 12.84 18.66
N ASP A 69 -13.83 12.95 19.97
CA ASP A 69 -14.18 14.11 20.78
C ASP A 69 -12.99 14.50 21.68
N ALA A 70 -13.20 15.53 22.51
CA ALA A 70 -12.19 15.96 23.48
C ALA A 70 -11.83 14.89 24.53
N ALA A 71 -12.73 13.93 24.81
CA ALA A 71 -12.47 12.84 25.75
C ALA A 71 -11.62 11.72 25.13
N GLY A 72 -11.67 11.57 23.81
CA GLY A 72 -10.87 10.61 23.07
C GLY A 72 -11.60 10.05 21.85
N ILE A 73 -11.35 8.77 21.59
CA ILE A 73 -11.79 8.11 20.37
C ILE A 73 -12.62 6.89 20.74
N ARG A 74 -13.89 6.89 20.36
CA ARG A 74 -14.86 5.82 20.67
C ARG A 74 -15.20 5.02 19.41
N ARG A 75 -15.05 3.70 19.50
CA ARG A 75 -15.26 2.70 18.44
C ARG A 75 -16.09 1.53 18.97
N PRO A 76 -17.41 1.70 19.13
CA PRO A 76 -18.27 0.75 19.85
C PRO A 76 -18.29 -0.68 19.26
N TRP A 77 -17.94 -0.82 17.98
CA TRP A 77 -17.94 -2.07 17.23
C TRP A 77 -16.60 -2.84 17.25
N ARG A 78 -15.55 -2.28 17.85
CA ARG A 78 -14.23 -2.92 17.99
C ARG A 78 -14.06 -3.52 19.40
N LEU A 79 -13.19 -4.52 19.51
CA LEU A 79 -12.83 -5.13 20.81
C LEU A 79 -12.27 -4.08 21.78
N ARG A 80 -11.36 -3.23 21.29
CA ARG A 80 -10.95 -1.98 21.98
C ARG A 80 -11.92 -0.86 21.62
N ARG A 81 -12.92 -0.69 22.48
CA ARG A 81 -14.03 0.25 22.30
C ARG A 81 -13.65 1.72 22.43
N SER A 82 -12.55 2.02 23.11
CA SER A 82 -12.08 3.40 23.32
C SER A 82 -10.57 3.50 23.28
N VAL A 83 -10.07 4.66 22.86
CA VAL A 83 -8.67 5.07 22.94
C VAL A 83 -8.65 6.48 23.52
N THR A 84 -7.91 6.69 24.60
CA THR A 84 -7.76 8.01 25.22
C THR A 84 -6.68 8.81 24.51
N TRP A 85 -6.74 10.15 24.57
CA TRP A 85 -5.68 10.99 24.03
C TRP A 85 -4.32 10.77 24.71
N ALA A 86 -4.29 10.26 25.95
CA ALA A 86 -3.04 9.89 26.63
C ALA A 86 -2.34 8.69 25.97
N GLU A 87 -3.09 7.78 25.33
CA GLU A 87 -2.53 6.64 24.60
C GLU A 87 -2.03 7.02 23.20
N VAL A 88 -2.41 8.20 22.70
CA VAL A 88 -2.03 8.70 21.39
C VAL A 88 -0.78 9.56 21.52
N ASP A 89 0.30 9.14 20.85
CA ASP A 89 1.54 9.91 20.75
C ASP A 89 1.39 11.02 19.71
N ALA A 90 1.04 10.63 18.48
CA ALA A 90 0.89 11.56 17.35
C ALA A 90 -0.20 11.10 16.37
N VAL A 91 -0.66 12.02 15.53
CA VAL A 91 -1.52 11.70 14.38
C VAL A 91 -0.68 11.71 13.12
N ALA A 92 -0.76 10.68 12.29
CA ALA A 92 -0.03 10.64 11.03
C ALA A 92 -0.67 11.60 10.03
N ALA A 93 0.17 12.41 9.37
CA ALA A 93 -0.24 13.22 8.24
C ALA A 93 -0.77 12.35 7.08
N PRO A 94 -1.70 12.87 6.27
CA PRO A 94 -2.22 12.16 5.10
C PRO A 94 -1.07 11.81 4.13
N GLN A 95 -1.10 10.59 3.61
CA GLN A 95 -0.07 10.07 2.68
C GLN A 95 -0.74 9.51 1.44
N LEU A 96 -0.02 9.56 0.31
CA LEU A 96 -0.50 8.95 -0.92
C LEU A 96 -0.71 7.44 -0.72
N GLY A 97 -1.89 6.93 -1.09
CA GLY A 97 -2.27 5.53 -0.89
C GLY A 97 -2.79 5.19 0.52
N VAL A 98 -2.88 6.17 1.44
CA VAL A 98 -3.51 6.00 2.75
C VAL A 98 -4.80 6.82 2.79
N GLU A 99 -5.94 6.14 2.68
CA GLU A 99 -7.26 6.80 2.60
C GLU A 99 -7.83 7.20 3.96
N GLN A 100 -7.28 6.68 5.06
CA GLN A 100 -7.86 6.76 6.41
C GLN A 100 -6.89 7.40 7.41
N VAL A 101 -7.43 8.06 8.44
CA VAL A 101 -6.61 8.63 9.52
C VAL A 101 -5.89 7.52 10.27
N ARG A 102 -4.59 7.71 10.53
CA ARG A 102 -3.78 6.81 11.36
C ARG A 102 -3.27 7.54 12.59
N LEU A 103 -3.39 6.90 13.73
CA LEU A 103 -2.82 7.36 15.00
C LEU A 103 -1.58 6.54 15.30
N VAL A 104 -0.55 7.20 15.82
CA VAL A 104 0.61 6.56 16.42
C VAL A 104 0.34 6.53 17.91
N LEU A 105 0.31 5.34 18.49
CA LEU A 105 0.13 5.15 19.92
C LEU A 105 1.48 5.28 20.63
N THR A 106 1.46 5.63 21.92
CA THR A 106 2.65 5.67 22.78
C THR A 106 3.38 4.33 22.86
N THR A 107 2.68 3.23 22.61
CA THR A 107 3.25 1.88 22.48
C THR A 107 4.08 1.65 21.21
N GLY A 108 4.17 2.64 20.30
CA GLY A 108 4.79 2.52 18.98
C GLY A 108 3.91 1.82 17.93
N ARG A 109 2.73 1.30 18.31
CA ARG A 109 1.77 0.71 17.38
C ARG A 109 1.00 1.79 16.64
N THR A 110 0.58 1.49 15.41
CA THR A 110 -0.32 2.35 14.65
C THR A 110 -1.76 1.85 14.73
N LEU A 111 -2.69 2.80 14.77
CA LEU A 111 -4.11 2.55 14.86
C LEU A 111 -4.84 3.29 13.73
N THR A 112 -5.45 2.56 12.83
CA THR A 112 -6.24 3.16 11.73
C THR A 112 -7.67 3.43 12.18
N LEU A 113 -8.21 4.58 11.75
CA LEU A 113 -9.60 4.98 11.93
C LEU A 113 -10.32 4.79 10.59
N ASP A 114 -10.87 3.60 10.38
CA ASP A 114 -11.39 3.16 9.08
C ASP A 114 -12.54 4.04 8.53
N ASP A 115 -13.28 4.67 9.44
CA ASP A 115 -14.48 5.47 9.15
C ASP A 115 -14.16 6.98 8.98
N ILE A 116 -12.90 7.39 9.12
CA ILE A 116 -12.49 8.79 9.05
C ILE A 116 -11.45 8.95 7.93
N PRO A 117 -11.77 9.68 6.84
CA PRO A 117 -10.84 9.86 5.74
C PRO A 117 -9.61 10.67 6.17
N ALA A 118 -8.47 10.37 5.57
CA ALA A 118 -7.17 10.93 5.92
C ALA A 118 -7.11 12.47 5.88
N GLU A 119 -8.00 13.11 5.11
CA GLU A 119 -8.17 14.56 5.03
C GLU A 119 -8.49 15.20 6.39
N HIS A 120 -9.22 14.50 7.28
CA HIS A 120 -9.53 14.99 8.63
C HIS A 120 -8.39 14.78 9.64
N ALA A 121 -7.22 14.28 9.23
CA ALA A 121 -6.11 14.02 10.16
C ALA A 121 -5.68 15.29 10.92
N ALA A 122 -5.66 16.45 10.26
CA ALA A 122 -5.31 17.72 10.90
C ALA A 122 -6.35 18.14 11.97
N GLU A 123 -7.64 17.96 11.68
CA GLU A 123 -8.72 18.27 12.61
C GLU A 123 -8.72 17.32 13.81
N VAL A 124 -8.49 16.02 13.57
CA VAL A 124 -8.33 15.00 14.62
C VAL A 124 -7.12 15.32 15.51
N ALA A 125 -6.00 15.74 14.92
CA ALA A 125 -4.82 16.16 15.68
C ALA A 125 -5.11 17.39 16.54
N ALA A 126 -5.81 18.38 15.99
CA ALA A 126 -6.20 19.59 16.71
C ALA A 126 -7.14 19.30 17.89
N LEU A 127 -8.14 18.42 17.72
CA LEU A 127 -9.05 18.00 18.79
C LEU A 127 -8.33 17.37 19.98
N GLY A 128 -7.30 16.56 19.71
CA GLY A 128 -6.52 15.89 20.74
C GLY A 128 -5.33 16.69 21.28
N GLY A 129 -5.06 17.88 20.75
CA GLY A 129 -3.83 18.62 21.01
C GLY A 129 -2.56 17.83 20.67
N LYS A 130 -2.61 17.01 19.61
CA LYS A 130 -1.52 16.11 19.21
C LYS A 130 -0.75 16.65 18.01
N GLU A 131 0.53 16.29 17.93
CA GLU A 131 1.34 16.64 16.78
C GLU A 131 0.91 15.86 15.53
N LEU A 132 0.88 16.55 14.39
CA LEU A 132 0.69 15.94 13.09
C LEU A 132 2.06 15.48 12.54
N ARG A 133 2.36 14.18 12.72
CA ARG A 133 3.63 13.59 12.31
C ARG A 133 3.73 13.53 10.80
N ARG A 134 4.76 14.13 10.24
CA ARG A 134 4.99 14.16 8.79
C ARG A 134 5.12 12.75 8.20
N PRO A 135 4.74 12.56 6.93
CA PRO A 135 4.94 11.30 6.24
C PRO A 135 6.42 10.92 6.25
N VAL A 136 6.72 9.66 6.53
CA VAL A 136 8.05 9.13 6.19
C VAL A 136 8.09 9.05 4.66
N PRO A 137 9.03 9.72 3.98
CA PRO A 137 9.13 9.64 2.54
C PRO A 137 9.30 8.18 2.13
N LEU A 138 8.42 7.71 1.25
CA LEU A 138 8.56 6.39 0.64
C LEU A 138 9.88 6.40 -0.13
N SER A 139 10.87 5.68 0.39
CA SER A 139 12.08 5.36 -0.37
C SER A 139 11.66 4.46 -1.52
N LEU A 140 11.40 5.06 -2.68
CA LEU A 140 11.17 4.29 -3.90
C LEU A 140 12.43 3.44 -4.13
N PRO A 141 12.29 2.12 -4.38
CA PRO A 141 13.44 1.31 -4.73
C PRO A 141 14.11 1.97 -5.94
N ARG A 142 15.43 2.19 -5.83
CA ARG A 142 16.22 2.79 -6.90
C ARG A 142 15.89 2.02 -8.18
N PRO A 143 15.47 2.69 -9.27
CA PRO A 143 15.11 1.99 -10.50
C PRO A 143 16.29 1.10 -10.88
N ALA A 144 16.00 -0.20 -11.08
CA ALA A 144 17.01 -1.13 -11.53
C ALA A 144 17.65 -0.57 -12.80
N PRO A 145 18.98 -0.66 -12.96
CA PRO A 145 19.62 -0.25 -14.19
C PRO A 145 18.93 -0.96 -15.35
N ARG A 146 18.42 -0.17 -16.32
CA ARG A 146 17.75 -0.73 -17.51
C ARG A 146 18.71 -1.69 -18.19
N GLU A 147 18.24 -2.88 -18.54
CA GLU A 147 19.03 -3.80 -19.35
C GLU A 147 19.43 -3.10 -20.65
N PRO A 148 20.71 -3.20 -21.08
CA PRO A 148 21.15 -2.64 -22.34
C PRO A 148 20.31 -3.19 -23.49
N THR A 149 19.79 -2.28 -24.31
CA THR A 149 19.07 -2.64 -25.55
C THR A 149 19.98 -3.40 -26.51
N ASP A 150 19.41 -4.21 -27.41
CA ASP A 150 20.21 -4.97 -28.39
C ASP A 150 21.09 -4.05 -29.26
N ALA A 151 20.61 -2.85 -29.59
CA ALA A 151 21.39 -1.84 -30.30
C ALA A 151 22.60 -1.34 -29.48
N GLN A 152 22.42 -1.14 -28.17
CA GLN A 152 23.53 -0.76 -27.27
C GLN A 152 24.52 -1.91 -27.09
N ARG A 153 24.05 -3.16 -27.03
CA ARG A 153 24.92 -4.34 -26.99
C ARG A 153 25.73 -4.48 -28.27
N ALA A 154 25.11 -4.30 -29.44
CA ALA A 154 25.80 -4.32 -30.72
C ALA A 154 26.89 -3.24 -30.81
N ALA A 155 26.56 -2.00 -30.41
CA ALA A 155 27.53 -0.90 -30.41
C ALA A 155 28.70 -1.14 -29.43
N ASP A 156 28.46 -1.82 -28.31
CA ASP A 156 29.52 -2.21 -27.36
C ASP A 156 30.40 -3.33 -27.91
N LEU A 157 29.82 -4.31 -28.60
CA LEU A 157 30.57 -5.37 -29.27
C LEU A 157 31.45 -4.80 -30.37
N ASP A 158 30.93 -3.88 -31.18
CA ASP A 158 31.70 -3.21 -32.23
C ASP A 158 32.85 -2.38 -31.66
N ARG A 159 32.62 -1.65 -30.56
CA ARG A 159 33.68 -0.92 -29.86
C ARG A 159 34.77 -1.85 -29.35
N ARG A 160 34.40 -2.98 -28.75
CA ARG A 160 35.36 -4.00 -28.28
C ARG A 160 36.12 -4.65 -29.43
N ALA A 161 35.44 -4.94 -30.53
CA ALA A 161 36.07 -5.54 -31.72
C ALA A 161 37.14 -4.60 -32.30
N ARG A 162 36.87 -3.29 -32.39
CA ARG A 162 37.84 -2.30 -32.83
C ARG A 162 39.04 -2.20 -31.88
N ALA A 163 38.78 -2.09 -30.58
CA ALA A 163 39.86 -2.03 -29.59
C ALA A 163 40.78 -3.27 -29.63
N LEU A 164 40.22 -4.46 -29.86
CA LEU A 164 41.01 -5.68 -30.01
C LEU A 164 41.82 -5.72 -31.32
N ALA A 165 41.29 -5.15 -32.41
CA ALA A 165 42.01 -5.04 -33.66
C ALA A 165 43.22 -4.09 -33.53
N ASP A 166 43.02 -2.95 -32.88
CA ASP A 166 44.08 -1.98 -32.60
C ASP A 166 45.18 -2.62 -31.74
N GLN A 167 44.79 -3.34 -30.68
CA GLN A 167 45.73 -4.03 -29.79
C GLN A 167 46.55 -5.11 -30.52
N ARG A 168 45.95 -5.84 -31.48
CA ARG A 168 46.69 -6.81 -32.30
C ARG A 168 47.69 -6.13 -33.23
N ALA A 169 47.30 -5.03 -33.87
CA ALA A 169 48.21 -4.27 -34.73
C ALA A 169 49.42 -3.75 -33.96
N GLU A 170 49.24 -3.29 -32.72
CA GLU A 170 50.34 -2.88 -31.85
C GLU A 170 51.27 -4.05 -31.49
N LEU A 171 50.71 -5.22 -31.14
CA LEU A 171 51.50 -6.41 -30.83
C LEU A 171 52.29 -6.92 -32.04
N ASP A 172 51.69 -6.89 -33.23
CA ASP A 172 52.37 -7.29 -34.47
C ASP A 172 53.49 -6.31 -34.82
N ALA A 173 53.28 -5.01 -34.64
CA ALA A 173 54.33 -4.01 -34.79
C ALA A 173 55.48 -4.23 -33.80
N GLN A 174 55.18 -4.55 -32.53
CA GLN A 174 56.20 -4.88 -31.53
C GLN A 174 56.95 -6.19 -31.87
N ALA A 175 56.26 -7.19 -32.42
CA ALA A 175 56.86 -8.46 -32.83
C ALA A 175 57.86 -8.28 -33.99
N GLN A 176 57.57 -7.37 -34.93
CA GLN A 176 58.47 -7.04 -36.03
C GLN A 176 59.74 -6.30 -35.58
N LEU A 177 59.64 -5.50 -34.52
CA LEU A 177 60.78 -4.80 -33.92
C LEU A 177 61.68 -5.70 -33.07
N ARG A 178 61.27 -6.96 -32.81
CA ARG A 178 62.09 -7.94 -32.07
C ARG A 178 63.10 -8.63 -33.02
N PRO A 179 64.41 -8.43 -32.85
CA PRO A 179 65.40 -9.06 -33.72
C PRO A 179 65.36 -10.60 -33.56
N ARG A 180 65.09 -11.30 -34.67
CA ARG A 180 65.16 -12.76 -34.77
C ARG A 180 66.62 -13.20 -34.70
N GLY A 181 67.10 -13.53 -33.50
CA GLY A 181 68.46 -14.02 -33.32
C GLY A 181 68.77 -14.47 -31.90
N ILE A 182 68.19 -15.59 -31.46
CA ILE A 182 68.83 -16.40 -30.42
C ILE A 182 69.43 -17.61 -31.14
N PRO A 183 70.76 -17.68 -31.33
CA PRO A 183 71.38 -18.86 -31.93
C PRO A 183 71.08 -20.08 -31.07
N ARG A 184 70.47 -21.12 -31.66
CA ARG A 184 70.33 -22.44 -31.03
C ARG A 184 71.72 -22.95 -30.72
N ARG A 185 72.07 -23.00 -29.43
CA ARG A 185 73.27 -23.69 -28.95
C ARG A 185 73.16 -25.16 -29.37
N PRO A 186 74.12 -25.73 -30.13
CA PRO A 186 74.06 -27.14 -30.49
C PRO A 186 74.14 -28.02 -29.23
N PRO A 187 73.52 -29.21 -29.25
CA PRO A 187 73.49 -30.11 -28.10
C PRO A 187 74.91 -30.61 -27.78
N PRO A 188 75.22 -30.84 -26.48
CA PRO A 188 76.49 -31.44 -26.09
C PRO A 188 76.52 -32.92 -26.51
N SER A 189 77.66 -33.34 -27.07
CA SER A 189 78.04 -34.72 -27.34
C SER A 189 78.37 -35.49 -26.06
#